data_AF-A0A939K601-F1
#
_entry.id   AF-A0A939K601-F1
#
_cell.length_a   1.000
_cell.length_b   1.000
_cell.length_c   1.000
_cell.angle_alpha   90.00
_cell.angle_beta   90.00
_cell.angle_gamma   90.00
#
_symmetry.space_group_name_H-M   'P 1'
#
loop_
_entity.id
_entity.type
_entity.pdbx_description
1 polymer ?
#
loop_
_entity_poly.entity_id
_entity_poly.type
_entity_poly.pdbx_seq_one_letter_code
_entity_poly.pdbx_strand_id
1 'polypeptide(L)'
;MSYTSINEIKEEYHLESNDLGVLRDSLNQLRVKLHPDKNNGIFNHDTDKEKYHKIDDAIKYIDNLTSNSQLMVVERMTDMMKIISNAIPNSKESSLQTNLELKTNFAIDRYKSKFFIPKISLSALTGILTFLFALPNQLEDNKSIPIIINTKDSSFILLWFTFVCYTAVLWMFSYLDEEKSKRKLSSLKVESVQNEIFKRFINQLKSKTFSKDEFVQFIYDDNPPTRLKLFPIINSEVITLEIAQSISDLVLNRAEKRGLIETDSAKTLSENFLIKEIS
;
A
#
# COMPACT_ATOMS: atom_id res chain seq x y z
N MET A 1 -44.17 34.07 -2.67
CA MET A 1 -43.76 35.07 -1.66
C MET A 1 -42.46 34.56 -1.07
N SER A 2 -41.42 35.38 -0.92
CA SER A 2 -40.15 34.87 -0.40
C SER A 2 -40.12 34.97 1.12
N TYR A 3 -40.00 33.83 1.80
CA TYR A 3 -39.76 33.78 3.24
C TYR A 3 -38.39 34.39 3.56
N THR A 4 -38.30 35.16 4.65
CA THR A 4 -37.05 35.81 5.09
C THR A 4 -36.47 35.19 6.35
N SER A 5 -37.29 34.47 7.14
CA SER A 5 -36.83 33.75 8.33
C SER A 5 -37.56 32.42 8.56
N ILE A 6 -36.93 31.51 9.30
CA ILE A 6 -37.54 30.22 9.72
C ILE A 6 -38.71 30.46 10.68
N ASN A 7 -38.67 31.54 11.47
CA ASN A 7 -39.74 31.86 12.44
C ASN A 7 -41.06 32.22 11.73
N GLU A 8 -40.99 32.92 10.59
CA GLU A 8 -42.17 33.19 9.75
C GLU A 8 -42.85 31.89 9.28
N ILE A 9 -42.06 30.89 8.89
CA ILE A 9 -42.58 29.58 8.47
C ILE A 9 -43.21 28.83 9.65
N LYS A 10 -42.60 28.90 10.84
CA LYS A 10 -43.11 28.26 12.05
C LYS A 10 -44.44 28.88 12.50
N GLU A 11 -44.54 30.20 12.45
CA GLU A 11 -45.76 30.91 12.83
C GLU A 11 -46.89 30.67 11.82
N GLU A 12 -46.61 30.68 10.51
CA GLU A 12 -47.63 30.47 9.47
C GLU A 12 -48.20 29.04 9.46
N TYR A 13 -47.39 28.02 9.79
CA TYR A 13 -47.79 26.61 9.76
C TYR A 13 -47.90 25.95 11.14
N HIS A 14 -47.77 26.71 12.23
CA HIS A 14 -47.82 26.24 13.62
C HIS A 14 -46.86 25.07 13.90
N LEU A 15 -45.59 25.23 13.54
CA LEU A 15 -44.54 24.21 13.71
C LEU A 15 -43.62 24.54 14.90
N GLU A 16 -43.50 23.62 15.86
CA GLU A 16 -42.75 23.82 17.11
C GLU A 16 -41.27 23.34 17.04
N SER A 17 -40.88 22.61 16.00
CA SER A 17 -39.54 22.00 15.94
C SER A 17 -38.44 22.99 15.56
N ASN A 18 -37.27 22.90 16.20
CA ASN A 18 -36.08 23.68 15.85
C ASN A 18 -35.16 23.01 14.82
N ASP A 19 -35.43 21.75 14.47
CA ASP A 19 -34.64 21.00 13.48
C ASP A 19 -35.15 21.26 12.05
N LEU A 20 -34.26 21.71 11.17
CA LEU A 20 -34.54 21.97 9.75
C LEU A 20 -35.05 20.73 9.01
N GLY A 21 -34.54 19.54 9.35
CA GLY A 21 -35.01 18.28 8.75
C GLY A 21 -36.46 17.97 9.12
N VAL A 22 -36.79 18.08 10.41
CA VAL A 22 -38.14 17.85 10.93
C VAL A 22 -39.13 18.91 10.42
N LEU A 23 -38.69 20.16 10.27
CA LEU A 23 -39.50 21.23 9.67
C LEU A 23 -39.81 20.95 8.20
N ARG A 24 -38.80 20.52 7.44
CA ARG A 24 -38.96 20.14 6.02
C ARG A 24 -39.95 18.98 5.86
N ASP A 25 -39.83 17.95 6.68
CA ASP A 25 -40.70 16.78 6.62
C ASP A 25 -42.15 17.14 6.97
N SER A 26 -42.36 18.01 7.96
CA SER A 26 -43.68 18.50 8.36
C SER A 26 -44.34 19.32 7.24
N LEU A 27 -43.59 20.20 6.57
CA LEU A 27 -44.06 20.97 5.42
C LEU A 27 -44.38 20.05 4.22
N ASN A 28 -43.55 19.02 3.97
CA ASN A 28 -43.81 18.03 2.93
C ASN A 28 -45.12 17.27 3.17
N GLN A 29 -45.42 16.90 4.42
CA GLN A 29 -46.68 16.26 4.77
C GLN A 29 -47.89 17.18 4.46
N LEU A 30 -47.77 18.47 4.75
CA LEU A 30 -48.80 19.47 4.42
C LEU A 30 -48.94 19.64 2.90
N ARG A 31 -47.84 19.71 2.16
CA ARG A 31 -47.81 19.78 0.69
C ARG A 31 -48.50 18.58 0.05
N VAL A 32 -48.22 17.37 0.53
CA VAL A 32 -48.83 16.12 0.03
C VAL A 32 -50.32 16.06 0.32
N LYS A 33 -50.83 16.70 1.38
CA LYS A 33 -52.27 16.80 1.64
C LYS A 33 -52.99 17.71 0.64
N LEU A 34 -52.32 18.76 0.17
CA LEU A 34 -52.86 19.76 -0.75
C LEU A 34 -52.52 19.50 -2.23
N HIS A 35 -51.89 18.36 -2.55
CA HIS A 35 -51.40 18.08 -3.89
C HIS A 35 -52.56 17.81 -4.88
N PRO A 36 -52.55 18.42 -6.09
CA PRO A 36 -53.64 18.29 -7.06
C PRO A 36 -53.80 16.87 -7.61
N ASP A 37 -52.75 16.05 -7.62
CA ASP A 37 -52.84 14.63 -8.02
C ASP A 37 -53.83 13.82 -7.16
N LYS A 38 -54.12 14.25 -5.93
CA LYS A 38 -55.15 13.59 -5.11
C LYS A 38 -56.58 13.88 -5.57
N ASN A 39 -56.75 14.92 -6.39
CA ASN A 39 -58.02 15.41 -6.90
C ASN A 39 -58.00 15.48 -8.44
N ASN A 40 -57.50 14.42 -9.10
CA ASN A 40 -57.47 14.29 -10.57
C ASN A 40 -56.75 15.45 -11.30
N GLY A 41 -55.73 16.04 -10.68
CA GLY A 41 -54.91 17.10 -11.28
C GLY A 41 -55.49 18.51 -11.14
N ILE A 42 -56.56 18.70 -10.35
CA ILE A 42 -57.21 20.00 -10.15
C ILE A 42 -57.23 20.34 -8.65
N PHE A 43 -56.92 21.58 -8.29
CA PHE A 43 -57.10 22.05 -6.92
C PHE A 43 -58.59 22.27 -6.63
N ASN A 44 -59.08 21.78 -5.50
CA ASN A 44 -60.49 21.90 -5.14
C ASN A 44 -60.91 23.36 -4.96
N HIS A 45 -60.01 24.21 -4.45
CA HIS A 45 -60.20 25.64 -4.26
C HIS A 45 -58.94 26.42 -4.61
N ASP A 46 -59.09 27.66 -5.09
CA ASP A 46 -57.95 28.56 -5.38
C ASP A 46 -57.10 28.83 -4.14
N THR A 47 -57.71 28.81 -2.95
CA THR A 47 -57.02 28.93 -1.66
C THR A 47 -56.06 27.77 -1.39
N ASP A 48 -56.36 26.57 -1.90
CA ASP A 48 -55.51 25.39 -1.71
C ASP A 48 -54.30 25.44 -2.64
N LYS A 49 -54.49 25.99 -3.84
CA LYS A 49 -53.40 26.28 -4.78
C LYS A 49 -52.42 27.31 -4.22
N GLU A 50 -52.93 28.40 -3.64
CA GLU A 50 -52.09 29.42 -3.00
C GLU A 50 -51.30 28.84 -1.82
N LYS A 51 -51.95 28.07 -0.94
CA LYS A 51 -51.28 27.39 0.18
C LYS A 51 -50.23 26.40 -0.30
N TYR A 52 -50.51 25.63 -1.36
CA TYR A 52 -49.57 24.68 -1.94
C TYR A 52 -48.29 25.39 -2.43
N HIS A 53 -48.43 26.49 -3.17
CA HIS A 53 -47.28 27.26 -3.65
C HIS A 53 -46.49 27.91 -2.53
N LYS A 54 -47.15 28.42 -1.48
CA LYS A 54 -46.47 28.95 -0.29
C LYS A 54 -45.65 27.88 0.44
N ILE A 55 -46.19 26.67 0.59
CA ILE A 55 -45.43 25.57 1.22
C ILE A 55 -44.20 25.20 0.37
N ASP A 56 -44.31 25.22 -0.96
CA ASP A 56 -43.18 24.95 -1.85
C ASP A 56 -42.08 26.02 -1.75
N ASP A 57 -42.47 27.30 -1.65
CA ASP A 57 -41.55 28.42 -1.39
C ASP A 57 -40.83 28.25 -0.04
N ALA A 58 -41.53 27.79 1.00
CA ALA A 58 -40.96 27.53 2.33
C ALA A 58 -39.93 26.38 2.31
N ILE A 59 -40.23 25.29 1.59
CA ILE A 59 -39.31 24.15 1.43
C ILE A 59 -38.05 24.59 0.68
N LYS A 60 -38.19 25.36 -0.41
CA LYS A 60 -37.04 25.91 -1.15
C LYS A 60 -36.14 26.79 -0.28
N TYR A 61 -36.73 27.59 0.61
CA TYR A 61 -35.97 28.41 1.55
C TYR A 61 -35.14 27.55 2.53
N ILE A 62 -35.71 26.48 3.09
CA ILE A 62 -35.01 25.54 3.97
C ILE A 62 -33.90 24.79 3.22
N ASP A 63 -34.14 24.39 1.97
CA ASP A 63 -33.14 23.72 1.13
C ASP A 63 -31.95 24.63 0.79
N ASN A 64 -32.19 25.92 0.55
CA ASN A 64 -31.13 26.90 0.33
C ASN A 64 -30.28 27.12 1.60
N LEU A 65 -30.88 27.13 2.78
CA LEU A 65 -30.15 27.22 4.06
C LEU A 65 -29.27 25.98 4.31
N THR A 66 -29.79 24.80 3.98
CA THR A 66 -29.06 23.52 4.15
C THR A 66 -27.89 23.42 3.17
N SER A 67 -28.08 23.89 1.93
CA SER A 67 -27.03 23.92 0.90
C SER A 67 -25.90 24.90 1.24
N ASN A 68 -26.22 26.05 1.86
CA ASN A 68 -25.22 27.01 2.36
C ASN A 68 -24.50 26.52 3.64
N SER A 69 -25.14 25.65 4.43
CA SER A 69 -24.51 25.01 5.60
C SER A 69 -23.38 24.04 5.21
N GLN A 70 -23.47 23.37 4.04
CA GLN A 70 -22.42 22.47 3.58
C GLN A 70 -21.13 23.21 3.18
N LEU A 71 -21.23 24.44 2.70
CA LEU A 71 -20.06 25.30 2.43
C LEU A 71 -19.38 25.78 3.72
N MET A 72 -20.14 26.06 4.78
CA MET A 72 -19.60 26.44 6.09
C MET A 72 -18.81 25.32 6.79
N VAL A 73 -19.16 24.04 6.55
CA VAL A 73 -18.41 22.90 7.12
C VAL A 73 -17.04 22.77 6.47
N VAL A 74 -16.93 23.02 5.16
CA VAL A 74 -15.63 22.99 4.45
C VAL A 74 -14.74 24.15 4.89
N GLU A 75 -15.30 25.35 5.07
CA GLU A 75 -14.55 26.51 5.55
C GLU A 75 -14.04 26.30 6.98
N ARG A 76 -14.88 25.81 7.90
CA ARG A 76 -14.47 25.48 9.27
C ARG A 76 -13.48 24.32 9.33
N MET A 77 -13.60 23.32 8.44
CA MET A 77 -12.63 22.23 8.34
C MET A 77 -11.28 22.72 7.79
N THR A 78 -11.30 23.69 6.88
CA THR A 78 -10.10 24.36 6.36
C THR A 78 -9.43 25.24 7.41
N ASP A 79 -10.22 25.97 8.20
CA ASP A 79 -9.72 26.78 9.32
C ASP A 79 -9.18 25.91 10.46
N MET A 80 -9.84 24.78 10.75
CA MET A 80 -9.34 23.82 11.73
C MET A 80 -8.07 23.11 11.24
N MET A 81 -7.96 22.79 9.94
CA MET A 81 -6.72 22.32 9.32
C MET A 81 -5.61 23.39 9.38
N LYS A 82 -5.92 24.67 9.16
CA LYS A 82 -4.97 25.78 9.35
C LYS A 82 -4.53 25.92 10.80
N ILE A 83 -5.44 25.78 11.76
CA ILE A 83 -5.12 25.85 13.19
C ILE A 83 -4.26 24.66 13.60
N ILE A 84 -4.56 23.44 13.12
CA ILE A 84 -3.74 22.24 13.36
C ILE A 84 -2.36 22.38 12.69
N SER A 85 -2.30 22.84 11.44
CA SER A 85 -1.06 23.09 10.71
C SER A 85 -0.20 24.18 11.38
N ASN A 86 -0.82 25.22 11.94
CA ASN A 86 -0.11 26.27 12.68
C ASN A 86 0.25 25.86 14.14
N ALA A 87 -0.45 24.88 14.72
CA ALA A 87 -0.21 24.37 16.08
C ALA A 87 0.84 23.24 16.11
N ILE A 88 1.13 22.61 14.98
CA ILE A 88 2.28 21.71 14.83
C ILE A 88 3.51 22.61 14.62
N PRO A 89 4.49 22.61 15.53
CA PRO A 89 5.69 23.42 15.33
C PRO A 89 6.39 22.94 14.05
N ASN A 90 6.67 23.85 13.10
CA ASN A 90 7.37 23.60 11.83
C ASN A 90 8.67 22.77 11.99
N SER A 91 9.26 22.72 13.20
CA SER A 91 10.41 21.87 13.55
C SER A 91 10.09 20.37 13.61
N LYS A 92 8.87 19.95 13.95
CA LYS A 92 8.45 18.54 13.95
C LYS A 92 8.13 18.04 12.54
N GLU A 93 7.52 18.87 11.71
CA GLU A 93 7.21 18.51 10.33
C GLU A 93 8.49 18.45 9.47
N SER A 94 9.41 19.42 9.63
CA SER A 94 10.73 19.37 8.97
C SER A 94 11.60 18.21 9.46
N SER A 95 11.57 17.85 10.75
CA SER A 95 12.33 16.69 11.25
C SER A 95 11.74 15.35 10.83
N LEU A 96 10.42 15.24 10.65
CA LEU A 96 9.77 14.06 10.08
C LEU A 96 10.02 13.95 8.57
N GLN A 97 9.90 15.05 7.82
CA GLN A 97 10.21 15.09 6.39
C GLN A 97 11.68 14.77 6.14
N THR A 98 12.61 15.36 6.88
CA THR A 98 14.04 15.02 6.75
C THR A 98 14.33 13.59 7.15
N ASN A 99 13.68 13.02 8.17
CA ASN A 99 13.83 11.59 8.48
C ASN A 99 13.27 10.67 7.37
N LEU A 100 12.15 11.03 6.77
CA LEU A 100 11.57 10.30 5.65
C LEU A 100 12.46 10.42 4.40
N GLU A 101 12.96 11.61 4.10
CA GLU A 101 13.92 11.87 3.02
C GLU A 101 15.22 11.11 3.24
N LEU A 102 15.77 11.09 4.45
CA LEU A 102 16.98 10.31 4.77
C LEU A 102 16.73 8.81 4.61
N LYS A 103 15.59 8.29 5.09
CA LYS A 103 15.23 6.87 4.93
C LYS A 103 14.99 6.49 3.47
N THR A 104 14.30 7.35 2.71
CA THR A 104 14.01 7.12 1.30
C THR A 104 15.26 7.25 0.45
N ASN A 105 16.10 8.26 0.65
CA ASN A 105 17.39 8.41 -0.03
C ASN A 105 18.33 7.25 0.30
N PHE A 106 18.39 6.80 1.56
CA PHE A 106 19.17 5.61 1.92
C PHE A 106 18.64 4.35 1.22
N ALA A 107 17.31 4.19 1.11
CA ALA A 107 16.70 3.08 0.38
C ALA A 107 16.98 3.17 -1.14
N ILE A 108 16.91 4.37 -1.73
CA ILE A 108 17.18 4.64 -3.14
C ILE A 108 18.65 4.37 -3.46
N ASP A 109 19.59 4.83 -2.63
CA ASP A 109 21.02 4.60 -2.83
C ASP A 109 21.38 3.13 -2.66
N ARG A 110 20.72 2.44 -1.73
CA ARG A 110 20.82 0.98 -1.59
C ARG A 110 20.26 0.24 -2.80
N TYR A 111 19.18 0.74 -3.40
CA TYR A 111 18.62 0.18 -4.63
C TYR A 111 19.57 0.44 -5.81
N LYS A 112 20.01 1.69 -6.03
CA LYS A 112 20.93 2.07 -7.10
C LYS A 112 22.27 1.31 -7.03
N SER A 113 22.83 1.13 -5.83
CA SER A 113 24.07 0.36 -5.65
C SER A 113 23.94 -1.11 -6.05
N LYS A 114 22.73 -1.72 -5.96
CA LYS A 114 22.46 -3.06 -6.51
C LYS A 114 22.51 -3.12 -8.06
N PHE A 115 22.43 -1.98 -8.76
CA PHE A 115 22.46 -1.90 -10.23
C PHE A 115 23.73 -1.28 -10.82
N PHE A 116 24.72 -0.89 -10.01
CA PHE A 116 25.95 -0.30 -10.51
C PHE A 116 26.85 -1.27 -11.27
N ILE A 117 26.71 -2.58 -10.99
CA ILE A 117 27.42 -3.62 -11.71
C ILE A 117 26.44 -4.16 -12.76
N PRO A 118 26.72 -4.02 -14.07
CA PRO A 118 25.90 -4.67 -15.08
C PRO A 118 25.84 -6.17 -14.73
N LYS A 119 24.63 -6.75 -14.74
CA LYS A 119 24.43 -8.19 -14.52
C LYS A 119 25.00 -8.94 -15.72
N ILE A 120 26.33 -9.00 -15.82
CA ILE A 120 27.03 -9.87 -16.73
C ILE A 120 26.78 -11.27 -16.19
N SER A 121 26.03 -12.07 -16.93
CA SER A 121 25.83 -13.45 -16.54
C SER A 121 27.19 -14.12 -16.43
N LEU A 122 27.40 -14.89 -15.38
CA LEU A 122 28.61 -15.70 -15.24
C LEU A 122 28.80 -16.62 -16.47
N SER A 123 27.71 -16.97 -17.15
CA SER A 123 27.67 -17.63 -18.46
C SER A 123 28.32 -16.81 -19.59
N ALA A 124 28.13 -15.49 -19.64
CA ALA A 124 28.79 -14.64 -20.62
C ALA A 124 30.30 -14.56 -20.35
N LEU A 125 30.69 -14.44 -19.08
CA LEU A 125 32.10 -14.36 -18.68
C LEU A 125 32.82 -15.69 -18.96
N THR A 126 32.20 -16.82 -18.61
CA THR A 126 32.70 -18.16 -18.96
C THR A 126 32.72 -18.39 -20.47
N GLY A 127 31.74 -17.89 -21.22
CA GLY A 127 31.73 -17.92 -22.68
C GLY A 127 32.91 -17.16 -23.31
N ILE A 128 33.19 -15.95 -22.83
CA ILE A 128 34.36 -15.15 -23.25
C ILE A 128 35.66 -15.89 -22.89
N LEU A 129 35.75 -16.42 -21.67
CA LEU A 129 36.93 -17.16 -21.20
C LEU A 129 37.17 -18.42 -22.05
N THR A 130 36.09 -19.13 -22.38
CA THR A 130 36.13 -20.36 -23.21
C THR A 130 36.47 -20.01 -24.66
N PHE A 131 35.93 -18.93 -25.21
CA PHE A 131 36.24 -18.45 -26.57
C PHE A 131 37.71 -18.04 -26.71
N LEU A 132 38.24 -17.27 -25.75
CA LEU A 132 39.65 -16.89 -25.70
C LEU A 132 40.58 -18.12 -25.68
N PHE A 133 40.13 -19.22 -25.06
CA PHE A 133 40.92 -20.45 -24.96
C PHE A 133 40.73 -21.40 -26.15
N ALA A 134 39.52 -21.50 -26.70
CA ALA A 134 39.22 -22.43 -27.79
C ALA A 134 39.80 -21.99 -29.14
N LEU A 135 40.11 -20.69 -29.30
CA LEU A 135 40.56 -20.11 -30.57
C LEU A 135 41.87 -19.30 -30.41
N PRO A 136 42.95 -19.90 -29.87
CA PRO A 136 44.21 -19.19 -29.66
C PRO A 136 44.82 -18.74 -31.00
N ASN A 137 44.66 -19.54 -32.06
CA ASN A 137 45.20 -19.25 -33.38
C ASN A 137 44.53 -18.03 -34.04
N GLN A 138 43.24 -17.80 -33.78
CA GLN A 138 42.54 -16.61 -34.32
C GLN A 138 42.95 -15.32 -33.59
N LEU A 139 43.50 -15.43 -32.38
CA LEU A 139 44.05 -14.31 -31.63
C LEU A 139 45.47 -13.96 -32.10
N GLU A 140 46.25 -14.96 -32.53
CA GLU A 140 47.59 -14.75 -33.12
C GLU A 140 47.54 -13.97 -34.44
N ASP A 141 46.47 -14.15 -35.25
CA ASP A 141 46.29 -13.46 -36.53
C ASP A 141 46.01 -11.95 -36.39
N ASN A 142 45.57 -11.49 -35.21
CA ASN A 142 45.24 -10.09 -34.98
C ASN A 142 46.43 -9.35 -34.36
N LYS A 143 47.06 -8.46 -35.14
CA LYS A 143 48.32 -7.74 -34.81
C LYS A 143 48.36 -7.04 -33.44
N SER A 144 47.22 -6.73 -32.82
CA SER A 144 47.12 -5.98 -31.55
C SER A 144 46.98 -6.84 -30.29
N ILE A 145 46.51 -8.09 -30.41
CA ILE A 145 46.23 -9.00 -29.28
C ILE A 145 47.48 -9.72 -28.73
N PRO A 146 48.46 -10.18 -29.53
CA PRO A 146 49.61 -10.92 -29.01
C PRO A 146 50.58 -10.07 -28.20
N ILE A 147 50.43 -8.73 -28.21
CA ILE A 147 51.16 -7.81 -27.31
C ILE A 147 50.69 -7.98 -25.86
N ILE A 148 49.42 -8.36 -25.65
CA ILE A 148 48.78 -8.47 -24.33
C ILE A 148 48.69 -9.94 -23.89
N ILE A 149 48.55 -10.87 -24.84
CA ILE A 149 48.31 -12.30 -24.57
C ILE A 149 49.29 -13.16 -25.39
N ASN A 150 50.35 -13.64 -24.75
CA ASN A 150 51.22 -14.67 -25.33
C ASN A 150 50.76 -16.05 -24.84
N THR A 151 50.03 -16.77 -25.69
CA THR A 151 49.44 -18.08 -25.40
C THR A 151 50.47 -19.18 -25.15
N LYS A 152 51.72 -18.98 -25.57
CA LYS A 152 52.83 -19.94 -25.43
C LYS A 152 53.64 -19.72 -24.16
N ASP A 153 53.42 -18.62 -23.45
CA ASP A 153 54.09 -18.35 -22.18
C ASP A 153 53.46 -19.19 -21.06
N SER A 154 54.31 -19.89 -20.29
CA SER A 154 53.88 -20.66 -19.11
C SER A 154 53.21 -19.78 -18.05
N SER A 155 53.59 -18.50 -17.99
CA SER A 155 53.00 -17.51 -17.08
C SER A 155 51.53 -17.24 -17.41
N PHE A 156 51.19 -17.16 -18.70
CA PHE A 156 49.83 -16.95 -19.17
C PHE A 156 48.93 -18.15 -18.86
N ILE A 157 49.44 -19.38 -19.06
CA ILE A 157 48.72 -20.62 -18.74
C ILE A 157 48.39 -20.69 -17.25
N LEU A 158 49.34 -20.34 -16.37
CA LEU A 158 49.14 -20.34 -14.92
C LEU A 158 48.11 -19.29 -14.48
N LEU A 159 48.18 -18.08 -15.05
CA LEU A 159 47.20 -17.03 -14.81
C LEU A 159 45.79 -17.45 -15.29
N TRP A 160 45.69 -18.03 -16.48
CA TRP A 160 44.43 -18.55 -17.01
C TRP A 160 43.83 -19.64 -16.12
N PHE A 161 44.63 -20.63 -15.71
CA PHE A 161 44.16 -21.70 -14.81
C PHE A 161 43.67 -21.13 -13.48
N THR A 162 44.34 -20.09 -12.97
CA THR A 162 43.90 -19.38 -11.77
C THR A 162 42.54 -18.70 -11.97
N PHE A 163 42.31 -18.05 -13.12
CA PHE A 163 41.01 -17.47 -13.47
C PHE A 163 39.90 -18.52 -13.60
N VAL A 164 40.18 -19.65 -14.27
CA VAL A 164 39.22 -20.76 -14.39
C VAL A 164 38.84 -21.29 -13.01
N CYS A 165 39.84 -21.60 -12.17
CA CYS A 165 39.61 -22.02 -10.79
C CYS A 165 38.79 -20.99 -10.00
N TYR A 166 39.09 -19.71 -10.14
CA TYR A 166 38.35 -18.63 -9.48
C TYR A 166 36.88 -18.59 -9.95
N THR A 167 36.62 -18.69 -11.25
CA THR A 167 35.25 -18.73 -11.78
C THR A 167 34.48 -19.97 -11.32
N ALA A 168 35.13 -21.13 -11.26
CA ALA A 168 34.53 -22.37 -10.76
C ALA A 168 34.15 -22.27 -9.28
N VAL A 169 35.02 -21.67 -8.46
CA VAL A 169 34.76 -21.43 -7.04
C VAL A 169 33.61 -20.44 -6.85
N LEU A 170 33.59 -19.33 -7.60
CA LEU A 170 32.46 -18.38 -7.56
C LEU A 170 31.14 -19.02 -8.00
N TRP A 171 31.19 -19.87 -9.03
CA TRP A 171 30.02 -20.62 -9.50
C TRP A 171 29.51 -21.56 -8.41
N MET A 172 30.41 -22.30 -7.76
CA MET A 172 30.07 -23.19 -6.66
C MET A 172 29.42 -22.43 -5.49
N PHE A 173 29.98 -21.29 -5.08
CA PHE A 173 29.38 -20.46 -4.04
C PHE A 173 28.01 -19.93 -4.44
N SER A 174 27.86 -19.46 -5.68
CA SER A 174 26.58 -18.95 -6.20
C SER A 174 25.52 -20.06 -6.22
N TYR A 175 25.90 -21.26 -6.67
CA TYR A 175 25.02 -22.42 -6.70
C TYR A 175 24.57 -22.85 -5.30
N LEU A 176 25.49 -22.90 -4.34
CA LEU A 176 25.17 -23.23 -2.95
C LEU A 176 24.22 -22.21 -2.31
N ASP A 177 24.39 -20.92 -2.62
CA ASP A 177 23.52 -19.86 -2.13
C ASP A 177 22.11 -19.91 -2.75
N GLU A 178 22.05 -20.19 -4.06
CA GLU A 178 20.80 -20.39 -4.78
C GLU A 178 20.02 -21.59 -4.23
N GLU A 179 20.69 -22.73 -3.99
CA GLU A 179 20.08 -23.91 -3.38
C GLU A 179 19.53 -23.63 -1.98
N LYS A 180 20.27 -22.89 -1.15
CA LYS A 180 19.78 -22.47 0.18
C LYS A 180 18.54 -21.61 0.07
N SER A 181 18.53 -20.66 -0.86
CA SER A 181 17.40 -19.76 -1.11
C SER A 181 16.18 -20.52 -1.60
N LYS A 182 16.35 -21.46 -2.54
CA LYS A 182 15.29 -22.35 -3.03
C LYS A 182 14.69 -23.20 -1.92
N ARG A 183 15.53 -23.78 -1.05
CA ARG A 183 15.06 -24.58 0.10
C ARG A 183 14.26 -23.73 1.08
N LYS A 184 14.73 -22.53 1.41
CA LYS A 184 14.03 -21.61 2.32
C LYS A 184 12.69 -21.15 1.74
N LEU A 185 12.66 -20.79 0.45
CA LEU A 185 11.41 -20.45 -0.24
C LEU A 185 10.44 -21.62 -0.26
N SER A 186 10.94 -22.83 -0.51
CA SER A 186 10.12 -24.04 -0.52
C SER A 186 9.58 -24.35 0.87
N SER A 187 10.36 -24.19 1.94
CA SER A 187 9.88 -24.38 3.31
C SER A 187 8.78 -23.39 3.70
N LEU A 188 8.86 -22.14 3.23
CA LEU A 188 7.82 -21.13 3.49
C LEU A 188 6.48 -21.44 2.79
N LYS A 189 6.48 -22.29 1.77
CA LYS A 189 5.25 -22.79 1.12
C LYS A 189 4.62 -23.93 1.89
N VAL A 190 5.35 -24.58 2.80
CA VAL A 190 4.85 -25.70 3.59
C VAL A 190 3.90 -25.18 4.66
N GLU A 191 2.75 -25.84 4.78
CA GLU A 191 1.69 -25.43 5.68
C GLU A 191 2.09 -25.47 7.16
N SER A 192 2.89 -26.45 7.58
CA SER A 192 3.38 -26.53 8.97
C SER A 192 4.22 -25.30 9.35
N VAL A 193 5.11 -24.87 8.45
CA VAL A 193 5.96 -23.69 8.65
C VAL A 193 5.12 -22.42 8.67
N GLN A 194 4.13 -22.31 7.78
CA GLN A 194 3.18 -21.20 7.75
C GLN A 194 2.36 -21.09 9.04
N ASN A 195 1.85 -22.22 9.55
CA ASN A 195 1.13 -22.25 10.83
C ASN A 195 2.04 -21.86 11.99
N GLU A 196 3.30 -22.28 11.97
CA GLU A 196 4.28 -21.91 12.99
C GLU A 196 4.60 -20.41 12.96
N ILE A 197 4.79 -19.84 11.77
CA ILE A 197 4.98 -18.39 11.57
C ILE A 197 3.78 -17.62 12.12
N PHE A 198 2.56 -18.04 11.75
CA PHE A 198 1.35 -17.40 12.23
C PHE A 198 1.23 -17.52 13.76
N LYS A 199 1.48 -18.69 14.33
CA LYS A 199 1.47 -18.90 15.78
C LYS A 199 2.49 -18.01 16.50
N ARG A 200 3.71 -17.89 15.96
CA ARG A 200 4.74 -17.00 16.51
C ARG A 200 4.31 -15.54 16.47
N PHE A 201 3.69 -15.11 15.37
CA PHE A 201 3.14 -13.76 15.26
C PHE A 201 2.03 -13.49 16.28
N ILE A 202 1.05 -14.39 16.38
CA ILE A 202 -0.06 -14.28 17.35
C ILE A 202 0.47 -14.20 18.79
N ASN A 203 1.50 -14.98 19.13
CA ASN A 203 2.12 -14.94 20.46
C ASN A 203 2.85 -13.62 20.77
N GLN A 204 3.26 -12.86 19.75
CA GLN A 204 3.90 -11.56 19.92
C GLN A 204 2.91 -10.39 19.95
N LEU A 205 1.68 -10.61 19.47
CA LEU A 205 0.64 -9.60 19.52
C LEU A 205 0.20 -9.35 20.97
N LYS A 206 0.15 -8.06 21.32
CA LYS A 206 -0.38 -7.59 22.61
C LYS A 206 -1.89 -7.32 22.56
N SER A 207 -2.42 -7.13 21.35
CA SER A 207 -3.82 -6.85 21.06
C SER A 207 -4.49 -8.03 20.35
N LYS A 208 -5.81 -8.13 20.46
CA LYS A 208 -6.62 -9.10 19.69
C LYS A 208 -6.82 -8.72 18.23
N THR A 209 -6.36 -7.53 17.84
CA THR A 209 -6.43 -6.99 16.49
C THR A 209 -5.03 -6.77 15.93
N PHE A 210 -4.87 -6.99 14.63
CA PHE A 210 -3.65 -6.68 13.89
C PHE A 210 -3.98 -6.29 12.44
N SER A 211 -3.10 -5.51 11.80
CA SER A 211 -3.23 -5.21 10.37
C SER A 211 -2.47 -6.23 9.52
N LYS A 212 -2.91 -6.39 8.27
CA LYS A 212 -2.19 -7.19 7.27
C LYS A 212 -0.73 -6.77 7.14
N ASP A 213 -0.48 -5.46 7.12
CA ASP A 213 0.85 -4.88 6.91
C ASP A 213 1.78 -5.22 8.07
N GLU A 214 1.26 -5.25 9.31
CA GLU A 214 2.02 -5.67 10.49
C GLU A 214 2.48 -7.13 10.36
N PHE A 215 1.61 -8.00 9.83
CA PHE A 215 1.97 -9.40 9.61
C PHE A 215 2.96 -9.58 8.45
N VAL A 216 2.81 -8.84 7.35
CA VAL A 216 3.77 -8.83 6.24
C VAL A 216 5.15 -8.39 6.73
N GLN A 217 5.19 -7.31 7.51
CA GLN A 217 6.42 -6.77 8.08
C GLN A 217 7.07 -7.79 9.04
N PHE A 218 6.28 -8.49 9.86
CA PHE A 218 6.77 -9.55 10.72
C PHE A 218 7.45 -10.68 9.93
N ILE A 219 6.84 -11.15 8.83
CA ILE A 219 7.43 -12.21 7.98
C ILE A 219 8.76 -11.74 7.36
N TYR A 220 8.81 -10.49 6.93
CA TYR A 220 10.01 -9.88 6.34
C TYR A 220 11.15 -9.75 7.38
N ASP A 221 10.83 -9.27 8.58
CA ASP A 221 11.80 -9.02 9.65
C ASP A 221 12.30 -10.31 10.33
N ASP A 222 11.47 -11.37 10.42
CA ASP A 222 11.88 -12.71 10.92
C ASP A 222 12.92 -13.38 9.99
N ASN A 223 13.16 -12.82 8.81
CA ASN A 223 14.03 -13.37 7.79
C ASN A 223 15.04 -12.35 7.26
N PRO A 224 15.90 -11.79 8.13
CA PRO A 224 16.86 -10.78 7.71
C PRO A 224 17.80 -11.33 6.63
N PRO A 225 18.23 -10.50 5.67
CA PRO A 225 19.16 -10.91 4.63
C PRO A 225 20.42 -11.47 5.28
N THR A 226 20.80 -12.68 4.88
CA THR A 226 21.97 -13.36 5.42
C THR A 226 23.22 -12.67 4.88
N ARG A 227 23.77 -11.72 5.64
CA ARG A 227 25.00 -11.01 5.26
C ARG A 227 26.20 -11.91 5.50
N LEU A 228 26.64 -12.62 4.47
CA LEU A 228 27.97 -13.22 4.47
C LEU A 228 29.01 -12.09 4.42
N LYS A 229 29.65 -11.81 5.56
CA LYS A 229 30.63 -10.71 5.73
C LYS A 229 31.84 -10.78 4.77
N LEU A 230 32.09 -11.94 4.17
CA LEU A 230 33.27 -12.18 3.34
C LEU A 230 33.14 -11.68 1.89
N PHE A 231 31.93 -11.57 1.33
CA PHE A 231 31.73 -11.11 -0.04
C PHE A 231 30.51 -10.18 -0.13
N PRO A 232 30.69 -8.84 -0.10
CA PRO A 232 29.58 -7.87 -0.09
C PRO A 232 28.72 -7.88 -1.38
N ILE A 233 29.17 -8.58 -2.42
CA ILE A 233 28.51 -8.69 -3.73
C ILE A 233 27.46 -9.81 -3.74
N ILE A 234 27.58 -10.81 -2.86
CA ILE A 234 26.64 -11.94 -2.77
C ILE A 234 25.63 -11.61 -1.67
N ASN A 235 24.81 -10.60 -1.92
CA ASN A 235 23.78 -10.14 -1.00
C ASN A 235 22.43 -10.62 -1.53
N SER A 236 22.10 -11.88 -1.27
CA SER A 236 20.80 -12.44 -1.64
C SER A 236 19.78 -12.14 -0.54
N GLU A 237 18.86 -11.21 -0.83
CA GLU A 237 17.61 -11.12 -0.07
C GLU A 237 16.75 -12.31 -0.48
N VAL A 238 16.71 -13.34 0.38
CA VAL A 238 15.98 -14.59 0.12
C VAL A 238 14.46 -14.37 0.14
N ILE A 239 13.99 -13.43 0.96
CA ILE A 239 12.58 -13.04 1.03
C ILE A 239 12.48 -11.58 0.64
N THR A 240 11.88 -11.33 -0.51
CA THR A 240 11.46 -9.99 -0.92
C THR A 240 10.14 -9.63 -0.25
N LEU A 241 9.84 -8.34 -0.16
CA LEU A 241 8.55 -7.86 0.38
C LEU A 241 7.36 -8.49 -0.37
N GLU A 242 7.48 -8.67 -1.69
CA GLU A 242 6.47 -9.34 -2.53
C GLU A 242 6.21 -10.79 -2.11
N ILE A 243 7.28 -11.54 -1.80
CA ILE A 243 7.17 -12.92 -1.32
C ILE A 243 6.52 -12.94 0.07
N ALA A 244 6.91 -12.02 0.97
CA ALA A 244 6.30 -11.90 2.29
C ALA A 244 4.80 -11.58 2.19
N GLN A 245 4.42 -10.69 1.27
CA GLN A 245 3.02 -10.36 0.99
C GLN A 245 2.24 -11.57 0.46
N SER A 246 2.78 -12.28 -0.53
CA SER A 246 2.14 -13.49 -1.07
C SER A 246 1.97 -14.61 -0.02
N ILE A 247 2.96 -14.78 0.87
CA ILE A 247 2.85 -15.74 1.99
C ILE A 247 1.81 -15.26 2.99
N SER A 248 1.80 -13.97 3.34
CA SER A 248 0.82 -13.36 4.24
C SER A 248 -0.60 -13.60 3.74
N ASP A 249 -0.88 -13.28 2.46
CA ASP A 249 -2.19 -13.50 1.84
C ASP A 249 -2.64 -14.96 1.96
N LEU A 250 -1.73 -15.88 1.69
CA LEU A 250 -2.02 -17.30 1.72
C LEU A 250 -2.27 -17.80 3.16
N VAL A 251 -1.51 -17.33 4.14
CA VAL A 251 -1.70 -17.66 5.55
C VAL A 251 -3.00 -17.08 6.09
N LEU A 252 -3.27 -15.79 5.83
CA LEU A 252 -4.45 -15.09 6.33
C LEU A 252 -5.73 -15.67 5.73
N ASN A 253 -5.76 -15.93 4.42
CA ASN A 253 -6.90 -16.58 3.76
C ASN A 253 -7.19 -17.96 4.36
N ARG A 254 -6.15 -18.73 4.72
CA ARG A 254 -6.34 -20.01 5.40
C ARG A 254 -6.82 -19.85 6.85
N ALA A 255 -6.28 -18.90 7.58
CA ALA A 255 -6.71 -18.61 8.95
C ALA A 255 -8.17 -18.17 8.98
N GLU A 256 -8.60 -17.35 8.03
CA GLU A 256 -9.99 -16.92 7.83
C GLU A 256 -10.89 -18.11 7.49
N LYS A 257 -10.51 -18.94 6.50
CA LYS A 257 -11.25 -20.18 6.14
C LYS A 257 -11.41 -21.16 7.29
N ARG A 258 -10.44 -21.20 8.21
CA ARG A 258 -10.47 -22.04 9.41
C ARG A 258 -11.19 -21.39 10.59
N GLY A 259 -11.68 -20.17 10.43
CA GLY A 259 -12.38 -19.42 11.47
C GLY A 259 -11.49 -18.95 12.62
N LEU A 260 -10.16 -18.86 12.40
CA LEU A 260 -9.20 -18.38 13.40
C LEU A 260 -9.18 -16.85 13.49
N ILE A 261 -9.50 -16.18 12.39
CA ILE A 261 -9.55 -14.72 12.29
C ILE A 261 -10.83 -14.28 11.56
N GLU A 262 -11.29 -13.08 11.87
CA GLU A 262 -12.35 -12.38 11.14
C GLU A 262 -11.84 -11.06 10.61
N THR A 263 -12.21 -10.71 9.38
CA THR A 263 -11.97 -9.38 8.82
C THR A 263 -12.85 -8.35 9.52
N ASP A 264 -12.24 -7.32 10.08
CA ASP A 264 -12.97 -6.16 10.59
C ASP A 264 -13.48 -5.36 9.37
N SER A 265 -14.80 -5.39 9.16
CA SER A 265 -15.46 -4.81 7.98
C SER A 265 -15.45 -3.27 7.91
N ALA A 266 -14.68 -2.61 8.79
CA ALA A 266 -14.40 -1.19 8.67
C ALA A 266 -13.70 -0.90 7.33
N LYS A 267 -14.24 0.02 6.53
CA LYS A 267 -13.66 0.44 5.24
C LYS A 267 -12.35 1.22 5.46
N THR A 268 -11.27 0.53 5.81
CA THR A 268 -9.92 1.10 5.94
C THR A 268 -9.05 0.72 4.75
N LEU A 269 -8.02 1.55 4.49
CA LEU A 269 -7.04 1.32 3.42
C LEU A 269 -6.19 0.05 3.62
N SER A 270 -6.09 -0.43 4.86
CA SER A 270 -5.42 -1.68 5.24
C SER A 270 -6.44 -2.63 5.85
N GLU A 271 -6.37 -3.92 5.48
CA GLU A 271 -7.21 -4.99 6.00
C GLU A 271 -6.84 -5.27 7.46
N ASN A 272 -7.78 -5.08 8.38
CA ASN A 272 -7.62 -5.36 9.80
C ASN A 272 -8.30 -6.69 10.15
N PHE A 273 -7.66 -7.47 11.02
CA PHE A 273 -8.14 -8.78 11.45
C PHE A 273 -8.31 -8.86 12.96
N LEU A 274 -9.38 -9.53 13.38
CA LEU A 274 -9.71 -9.87 14.77
C LEU A 274 -9.42 -11.36 15.01
N ILE A 275 -8.67 -11.67 16.06
CA ILE A 275 -8.36 -13.05 16.44
C ILE A 275 -9.51 -13.63 17.24
N LYS A 276 -10.06 -14.76 16.80
CA LYS A 276 -11.03 -15.54 17.58
C LYS A 276 -10.31 -16.38 18.62
N GLU A 277 -10.72 -16.26 19.88
CA GLU A 277 -10.32 -17.22 20.90
C GLU A 277 -10.98 -18.57 20.58
N ILE A 278 -10.15 -19.59 20.38
CA ILE A 278 -10.60 -20.97 20.29
C ILE A 278 -10.97 -21.36 21.73
N SER A 279 -12.25 -21.40 22.04
CA SER A 279 -12.80 -21.96 23.29
C SER A 279 -12.78 -23.48 23.24
#